data_AF-A0A1S9N0L9-F1
#
_entry.id   AF-A0A1S9N0L9-F1
#
_cell.length_a   1.000
_cell.length_b   1.000
_cell.length_c   1.000
_cell.angle_alpha   90.00
_cell.angle_beta   90.00
_cell.angle_gamma   90.00
#
_symmetry.space_group_name_H-M   'P 1'
#
loop_
_entity.id
_entity.type
_entity.pdbx_description
1 polymer ?
#
loop_
_entity_poly.entity_id
_entity_poly.type
_entity_poly.pdbx_seq_one_letter_code
_entity_poly.pdbx_strand_id
1 'polypeptide(L)'
;MKSKEKRTTGGIIVAAGKTSERNGLNPLLKIGSITVVKRIVLTFQKAGISPIVVVTGYKAEEIEHHLADYGVVFLRNDQYENSRKFDSAKIGLDFLQNKCDRVLFTPVNIPMFTPETLQMMIEYDEKLLSPAYRGKSGHPLLISSELIPKILKYNGNMGLRGAIENIGVKRQWIDVEDEGILYDTDYIDRLDQLLIKHNKHILHPFVKISIEKESLFFDSRTKLLLILIQDTHSVRSACKHMALSYSKAWSMLNQLEQELDYAVVERKHGGSNGGKTYLTKEGTEFLEKYQQFEQNVHQFAKNEFERLF
;
A
#
# COMPACT_ATOMS: atom_id res chain seq x y z
N MET A 1 -26.15 -1.17 19.31
CA MET A 1 -24.68 -1.13 19.17
C MET A 1 -24.33 0.15 18.43
N LYS A 2 -23.55 1.07 19.02
CA LYS A 2 -23.03 2.22 18.28
C LYS A 2 -22.14 1.68 17.16
N SER A 3 -22.41 2.04 15.90
CA SER A 3 -21.50 1.72 14.80
C SER A 3 -20.14 2.34 15.12
N LYS A 4 -19.12 1.52 15.38
CA LYS A 4 -17.74 2.02 15.45
C LYS A 4 -17.45 2.69 14.10
N GLU A 5 -17.00 3.94 14.11
CA GLU A 5 -16.46 4.56 12.90
C GLU A 5 -15.35 3.66 12.34
N LYS A 6 -15.45 3.33 11.06
CA LYS A 6 -14.51 2.44 10.39
C LYS A 6 -13.18 3.17 10.23
N ARG A 7 -12.18 2.76 11.00
CA ARG A 7 -10.83 3.34 10.93
C ARG A 7 -10.15 3.00 9.62
N THR A 8 -9.54 4.00 9.01
CA THR A 8 -8.71 3.88 7.82
C THR A 8 -7.39 3.19 8.16
N THR A 9 -6.97 2.23 7.34
CA THR A 9 -5.72 1.49 7.55
C THR A 9 -4.93 1.44 6.26
N GLY A 10 -3.76 2.09 6.26
CA GLY A 10 -2.81 2.02 5.16
C GLY A 10 -1.87 0.82 5.31
N GLY A 11 -1.23 0.42 4.22
CA GLY A 11 -0.25 -0.66 4.19
C GLY A 11 1.13 -0.16 3.75
N ILE A 12 2.20 -0.60 4.40
CA ILE A 12 3.59 -0.35 3.98
C ILE A 12 4.26 -1.69 3.71
N ILE A 13 4.83 -1.80 2.51
CA ILE A 13 5.66 -2.91 2.07
C ILE A 13 7.07 -2.37 1.85
N VAL A 14 8.03 -2.75 2.69
CA VAL A 14 9.44 -2.35 2.49
C VAL A 14 10.15 -3.35 1.60
N ALA A 15 10.48 -2.90 0.39
CA ALA A 15 11.15 -3.65 -0.67
C ALA A 15 12.47 -2.99 -1.13
N ALA A 16 13.06 -2.13 -0.28
CA ALA A 16 14.22 -1.30 -0.63
C ALA A 16 15.60 -1.92 -0.34
N GLY A 17 15.65 -3.13 0.25
CA GLY A 17 16.91 -3.77 0.62
C GLY A 17 17.74 -4.23 -0.58
N LYS A 18 19.08 -4.18 -0.48
CA LYS A 18 19.97 -4.82 -1.46
C LYS A 18 19.65 -6.31 -1.52
N THR A 19 19.30 -6.79 -2.71
CA THR A 19 19.13 -8.22 -2.97
C THR A 19 20.52 -8.78 -3.28
N SER A 20 21.05 -9.67 -2.45
CA SER A 20 22.00 -10.64 -3.00
C SER A 20 21.18 -11.73 -3.67
N GLU A 21 21.64 -12.26 -4.80
CA GLU A 21 20.95 -13.37 -5.50
C GLU A 21 20.76 -14.61 -4.61
N ARG A 22 21.47 -14.67 -3.47
CA ARG A 22 21.40 -15.75 -2.47
C ARG A 22 20.55 -15.44 -1.23
N ASN A 23 20.19 -14.19 -0.93
CA ASN A 23 19.40 -13.87 0.27
C ASN A 23 17.98 -13.51 -0.17
N GLY A 24 16.98 -14.16 0.42
CA GLY A 24 15.55 -13.97 0.20
C GLY A 24 15.07 -12.55 0.52
N LEU A 25 15.48 -11.59 -0.31
CA LEU A 25 15.04 -10.20 -0.29
C LEU A 25 14.60 -9.75 -1.67
N ASN A 26 14.68 -10.62 -2.69
CA ASN A 26 14.28 -10.29 -4.06
C ASN A 26 12.74 -10.10 -4.13
N PRO A 27 12.25 -8.86 -4.28
CA PRO A 27 10.80 -8.58 -4.32
C PRO A 27 10.11 -9.25 -5.52
N LEU A 28 10.88 -9.57 -6.57
CA LEU A 28 10.43 -10.18 -7.81
C LEU A 28 10.61 -11.72 -7.82
N LEU A 29 11.12 -12.32 -6.72
CA LEU A 29 11.12 -13.76 -6.55
C LEU A 29 9.69 -14.27 -6.67
N LYS A 30 9.48 -15.35 -7.42
CA LYS A 30 8.16 -15.99 -7.55
C LYS A 30 8.02 -17.10 -6.52
N ILE A 31 6.87 -17.13 -5.88
CA ILE A 31 6.40 -18.31 -5.13
C ILE A 31 5.08 -18.72 -5.78
N GLY A 32 5.05 -19.94 -6.33
CA GLY A 32 4.04 -20.31 -7.33
C GLY A 32 4.15 -19.44 -8.59
N SER A 33 3.04 -18.86 -9.05
CA SER A 33 2.98 -18.11 -10.32
C SER A 33 3.22 -16.60 -10.20
N ILE A 34 3.19 -16.04 -8.98
CA ILE A 34 3.26 -14.59 -8.75
C ILE A 34 4.47 -14.22 -7.88
N THR A 35 4.93 -12.97 -8.02
CA THR A 35 6.05 -12.43 -7.23
C THR A 35 5.65 -12.22 -5.78
N VAL A 36 6.63 -12.25 -4.87
CA VAL A 36 6.40 -12.03 -3.43
C VAL A 36 5.80 -10.65 -3.15
N VAL A 37 6.27 -9.61 -3.83
CA VAL A 37 5.72 -8.26 -3.66
C VAL A 37 4.28 -8.17 -4.16
N LYS A 38 3.97 -8.77 -5.31
CA LYS A 38 2.60 -8.82 -5.84
C LYS A 38 1.68 -9.60 -4.90
N ARG A 39 2.15 -10.70 -4.32
CA ARG A 39 1.38 -11.49 -3.35
C ARG A 39 0.94 -10.63 -2.16
N ILE A 40 1.87 -9.89 -1.56
CA ILE A 40 1.56 -9.00 -0.44
C ILE A 40 0.55 -7.92 -0.85
N VAL A 41 0.72 -7.30 -2.02
CA VAL A 41 -0.22 -6.29 -2.54
C VAL A 41 -1.63 -6.87 -2.68
N LEU A 42 -1.76 -8.07 -3.26
CA LEU A 42 -3.06 -8.74 -3.40
C LEU A 42 -3.68 -9.10 -2.03
N THR A 43 -2.87 -9.56 -1.08
CA THR A 43 -3.32 -9.84 0.28
C THR A 43 -3.84 -8.58 0.98
N PHE A 44 -3.13 -7.44 0.85
CA PHE A 44 -3.57 -6.15 1.38
C PHE A 44 -4.86 -5.66 0.72
N GLN A 45 -4.96 -5.75 -0.61
CA GLN A 45 -6.18 -5.38 -1.35
C GLN A 45 -7.38 -6.23 -0.91
N LYS A 46 -7.22 -7.55 -0.80
CA LYS A 46 -8.27 -8.47 -0.34
C LYS A 46 -8.71 -8.18 1.10
N ALA A 47 -7.81 -7.71 1.95
CA ALA A 47 -8.11 -7.28 3.31
C ALA A 47 -8.71 -5.85 3.39
N GLY A 48 -8.85 -5.14 2.26
CA GLY A 48 -9.38 -3.77 2.23
C GLY A 48 -8.41 -2.71 2.75
N ILE A 49 -7.11 -3.00 2.73
CA ILE A 49 -6.06 -2.06 3.17
C ILE A 49 -5.77 -1.07 2.05
N SER A 50 -5.86 0.22 2.37
CA SER A 50 -5.66 1.31 1.41
C SER A 50 -5.33 2.62 2.14
N PRO A 51 -4.41 3.45 1.63
CA PRO A 51 -3.54 3.20 0.48
C PRO A 51 -2.46 2.15 0.77
N ILE A 52 -1.93 1.52 -0.27
CA ILE A 52 -0.79 0.59 -0.19
C ILE A 52 0.45 1.30 -0.71
N VAL A 53 1.47 1.38 0.14
CA VAL A 53 2.75 2.02 -0.14
C VAL A 53 3.83 0.96 -0.28
N VAL A 54 4.52 0.94 -1.41
CA VAL A 54 5.67 0.09 -1.67
C VAL A 54 6.93 0.96 -1.65
N VAL A 55 7.77 0.76 -0.64
CA VAL A 55 9.05 1.47 -0.54
C VAL A 55 10.11 0.68 -1.30
N THR A 56 10.59 1.23 -2.41
CA THR A 56 11.57 0.62 -3.30
C THR A 56 12.98 1.20 -3.10
N GLY A 57 13.98 0.53 -3.65
CA GLY A 57 15.40 0.92 -3.56
C GLY A 57 16.15 0.26 -4.70
N TYR A 58 16.89 -0.81 -4.40
CA TYR A 58 17.47 -1.65 -5.45
C TYR A 58 16.39 -2.18 -6.41
N LYS A 59 16.64 -2.11 -7.73
CA LYS A 59 15.68 -2.51 -8.79
C LYS A 59 14.31 -1.82 -8.72
N ALA A 60 14.26 -0.57 -8.25
CA ALA A 60 13.01 0.20 -8.14
C ALA A 60 12.18 0.19 -9.44
N GLU A 61 12.81 0.42 -10.60
CA GLU A 61 12.10 0.48 -11.88
C GLU A 61 11.45 -0.85 -12.27
N GLU A 62 12.12 -1.99 -12.06
CA GLU A 62 11.55 -3.32 -12.33
C GLU A 62 10.32 -3.59 -11.44
N ILE A 63 10.41 -3.25 -10.16
CA ILE A 63 9.32 -3.43 -9.17
C ILE A 63 8.14 -2.51 -9.50
N GLU A 64 8.44 -1.25 -9.82
CA GLU A 64 7.45 -0.23 -10.18
C GLU A 64 6.69 -0.61 -11.43
N HIS A 65 7.39 -1.02 -12.49
CA HIS A 65 6.78 -1.50 -13.71
C HIS A 65 5.89 -2.74 -13.45
N HIS A 66 6.37 -3.68 -12.63
CA HIS A 66 5.62 -4.89 -12.29
C HIS A 66 4.29 -4.62 -11.55
N LEU A 67 4.24 -3.53 -10.78
CA LEU A 67 3.10 -3.19 -9.92
C LEU A 67 2.30 -1.96 -10.39
N ALA A 68 2.64 -1.38 -11.54
CA ALA A 68 2.13 -0.09 -12.00
C ALA A 68 0.59 -0.04 -12.12
N ASP A 69 -0.06 -1.18 -12.40
CA ASP A 69 -1.51 -1.28 -12.60
C ASP A 69 -2.27 -1.79 -11.37
N TYR A 70 -1.60 -1.92 -10.22
CA TYR A 70 -2.21 -2.39 -8.97
C TYR A 70 -2.64 -1.23 -8.04
N GLY A 71 -2.54 0.03 -8.50
CA GLY A 71 -2.99 1.18 -7.71
C GLY A 71 -2.20 1.39 -6.42
N VAL A 72 -0.94 0.95 -6.38
CA VAL A 72 -0.03 1.16 -5.26
C VAL A 72 0.73 2.48 -5.42
N VAL A 73 1.13 3.05 -4.29
CA VAL A 73 2.00 4.22 -4.21
C VAL A 73 3.44 3.77 -4.06
N PHE A 74 4.36 4.32 -4.85
CA PHE A 74 5.79 4.05 -4.74
C PHE A 74 6.52 5.18 -4.01
N LEU A 75 7.44 4.78 -3.13
CA LEU A 75 8.40 5.68 -2.51
C LEU A 75 9.80 5.12 -2.72
N ARG A 76 10.69 5.91 -3.30
CA ARG A 76 12.08 5.48 -3.52
C ARG A 76 12.95 5.89 -2.35
N ASN A 77 13.71 4.95 -1.82
CA ASN A 77 14.87 5.23 -0.98
C ASN A 77 16.10 5.36 -1.87
N ASP A 78 16.42 6.58 -2.31
CA ASP A 78 17.59 6.81 -3.19
C ASP A 78 18.93 6.51 -2.48
N GLN A 79 18.93 6.49 -1.14
CA GLN A 79 20.11 6.19 -0.32
C GLN A 79 20.14 4.71 0.12
N TYR A 80 19.43 3.81 -0.58
CA TYR A 80 19.31 2.40 -0.19
C TYR A 80 20.64 1.67 0.01
N GLU A 81 21.72 2.13 -0.63
CA GLU A 81 23.05 1.51 -0.50
C GLU A 81 23.73 1.78 0.84
N ASN A 82 23.50 2.96 1.41
CA ASN A 82 24.18 3.47 2.60
C ASN A 82 23.24 3.63 3.80
N SER A 83 21.94 3.40 3.59
CA SER A 83 20.90 3.51 4.61
C SER A 83 20.57 2.16 5.25
N ARG A 84 20.00 2.22 6.45
CA ARG A 84 19.53 1.05 7.19
C ARG A 84 18.14 0.69 6.70
N LYS A 85 17.74 -0.59 6.86
CA LYS A 85 16.35 -1.05 6.57
C LYS A 85 15.27 -0.19 7.24
N PHE A 86 15.58 0.35 8.42
CA PHE A 86 14.66 1.23 9.16
C PHE A 86 14.41 2.57 8.46
N ASP A 87 15.37 3.10 7.71
CA ASP A 87 15.19 4.37 6.99
C ASP A 87 14.11 4.24 5.91
N SER A 88 14.05 3.09 5.23
CA SER A 88 12.96 2.77 4.30
C SER A 88 11.61 2.63 4.99
N ALA A 89 11.56 2.08 6.20
CA ALA A 89 10.33 2.07 7.00
C ALA A 89 9.89 3.49 7.37
N LYS A 90 10.82 4.37 7.76
CA LYS A 90 10.52 5.78 8.06
C LYS A 90 9.92 6.50 6.85
N ILE A 91 10.45 6.29 5.65
CA ILE A 91 9.90 6.89 4.42
C ILE A 91 8.41 6.56 4.25
N GLY A 92 8.04 5.29 4.40
CA GLY A 92 6.63 4.87 4.30
C GLY A 92 5.76 5.41 5.44
N LEU A 93 6.29 5.40 6.67
CA LEU A 93 5.56 5.87 7.85
C LEU A 93 5.30 7.37 7.81
N ASP A 94 6.31 8.16 7.40
CA ASP A 94 6.21 9.60 7.19
C ASP A 94 5.17 9.93 6.11
N PHE A 95 5.19 9.20 4.99
CA PHE A 95 4.20 9.38 3.93
C PHE A 95 2.77 9.10 4.38
N LEU A 96 2.53 8.06 5.19
CA LEU A 96 1.18 7.71 5.68
C LEU A 96 0.76 8.47 6.93
N GLN A 97 1.68 9.22 7.55
CA GLN A 97 1.38 10.03 8.72
C GLN A 97 0.24 11.01 8.39
N ASN A 98 -0.78 11.06 9.26
CA ASN A 98 -1.98 11.89 9.11
C ASN A 98 -2.88 11.56 7.90
N LYS A 99 -2.61 10.49 7.14
CA LYS A 99 -3.46 10.02 6.02
C LYS A 99 -4.33 8.82 6.40
N CYS A 100 -3.88 8.06 7.40
CA CYS A 100 -4.59 6.91 7.95
C CYS A 100 -4.59 6.96 9.47
N ASP A 101 -5.60 6.34 10.09
CA ASP A 101 -5.66 6.14 11.53
C ASP A 101 -4.61 5.13 12.01
N ARG A 102 -4.31 4.14 11.15
CA ARG A 102 -3.39 3.02 11.42
C ARG A 102 -2.63 2.61 10.17
N VAL A 103 -1.52 1.91 10.38
CA VAL A 103 -0.66 1.38 9.33
C VAL A 103 -0.30 -0.07 9.62
N LEU A 104 -0.44 -0.95 8.62
CA LEU A 104 0.13 -2.29 8.61
C LEU A 104 1.49 -2.25 7.93
N PHE A 105 2.54 -2.61 8.67
CA PHE A 105 3.90 -2.64 8.19
C PHE A 105 4.39 -4.08 7.99
N THR A 106 4.97 -4.37 6.83
CA THR A 106 5.64 -5.64 6.57
C THR A 106 6.91 -5.45 5.72
N PRO A 107 7.99 -6.21 5.98
CA PRO A 107 9.03 -6.39 5.00
C PRO A 107 8.51 -7.26 3.85
N VAL A 108 9.08 -7.08 2.65
CA VAL A 108 8.65 -7.80 1.44
C VAL A 108 8.95 -9.29 1.45
N ASN A 109 9.89 -9.73 2.30
CA ASN A 109 10.35 -11.11 2.35
C ASN A 109 9.43 -12.04 3.13
N ILE A 110 8.34 -11.57 3.75
CA ILE A 110 7.36 -12.40 4.47
C ILE A 110 6.01 -12.32 3.73
N PRO A 111 5.78 -13.16 2.71
CA PRO A 111 4.68 -12.93 1.77
C PRO A 111 3.45 -13.81 2.00
N MET A 112 3.42 -14.62 3.06
CA MET A 112 2.42 -15.70 3.21
C MET A 112 1.37 -15.49 4.30
N PHE A 113 1.31 -14.33 4.96
CA PHE A 113 0.19 -14.03 5.85
C PHE A 113 -1.12 -13.88 5.05
N THR A 114 -2.24 -14.25 5.65
CA THR A 114 -3.53 -14.28 4.93
C THR A 114 -4.35 -12.99 5.10
N PRO A 115 -5.31 -12.71 4.20
CA PRO A 115 -6.21 -11.58 4.35
C PRO A 115 -7.04 -11.62 5.65
N GLU A 116 -7.41 -12.82 6.12
CA GLU A 116 -8.17 -13.02 7.36
C GLU A 116 -7.36 -12.58 8.58
N THR A 117 -6.04 -12.85 8.61
CA THR A 117 -5.14 -12.34 9.65
C THR A 117 -5.19 -10.81 9.69
N LEU A 118 -5.15 -10.14 8.53
CA LEU A 118 -5.20 -8.68 8.46
C LEU A 118 -6.56 -8.13 8.89
N GLN A 119 -7.65 -8.74 8.42
CA GLN A 119 -9.01 -8.38 8.79
C GLN A 119 -9.22 -8.53 10.29
N MET A 120 -8.72 -9.62 10.89
CA MET A 120 -8.73 -9.81 12.33
C MET A 120 -7.95 -8.68 13.03
N MET A 121 -6.72 -8.38 12.59
CA MET A 121 -5.88 -7.34 13.19
C MET A 121 -6.54 -5.95 13.19
N ILE A 122 -7.24 -5.56 12.12
CA ILE A 122 -7.85 -4.23 12.03
C ILE A 122 -9.10 -4.05 12.91
N GLU A 123 -9.72 -5.14 13.38
CA GLU A 123 -10.83 -5.07 14.33
C GLU A 123 -10.38 -4.74 15.77
N TYR A 124 -9.11 -4.98 16.10
CA TYR A 124 -8.55 -4.67 17.42
C TYR A 124 -8.28 -3.18 17.60
N ASP A 125 -8.52 -2.69 18.83
CA ASP A 125 -8.35 -1.29 19.18
C ASP A 125 -6.91 -0.90 19.58
N GLU A 126 -6.01 -1.88 19.64
CA GLU A 126 -4.66 -1.70 20.16
C GLU A 126 -3.81 -0.77 19.30
N LYS A 127 -2.99 0.06 19.97
CA LYS A 127 -2.12 1.03 19.28
C LYS A 127 -0.93 0.37 18.59
N LEU A 128 -0.52 -0.80 19.06
CA LEU A 128 0.61 -1.56 18.54
C LEU A 128 0.33 -3.06 18.67
N LEU A 129 0.14 -3.73 17.54
CA LEU A 129 -0.35 -5.10 17.51
C LEU A 129 0.45 -5.97 16.54
N SER A 130 0.66 -7.23 16.88
CA SER A 130 1.21 -8.21 15.96
C SER A 130 0.49 -9.54 16.05
N PRO A 131 0.39 -10.27 14.93
CA PRO A 131 -0.07 -11.64 14.97
C PRO A 131 0.97 -12.51 15.66
N ALA A 132 0.49 -13.59 16.27
CA ALA A 132 1.28 -14.65 16.84
C ALA A 132 0.70 -16.01 16.45
N TYR A 133 1.58 -16.94 16.07
CA TYR A 133 1.22 -18.32 15.78
C TYR A 133 2.02 -19.22 16.70
N ARG A 134 1.31 -20.02 17.52
CA ARG A 134 1.90 -20.95 18.49
C ARG A 134 2.96 -20.29 19.39
N GLY A 135 2.64 -19.12 19.93
CA GLY A 135 3.50 -18.37 20.85
C GLY A 135 4.66 -17.61 20.20
N LYS A 136 4.75 -17.58 18.86
CA LYS A 136 5.75 -16.80 18.12
C LYS A 136 5.10 -15.64 17.40
N SER A 137 5.54 -14.42 17.67
CA SER A 137 5.07 -13.22 16.96
C SER A 137 5.69 -13.10 15.57
N GLY A 138 4.88 -12.64 14.60
CA GLY A 138 5.28 -12.46 13.21
C GLY A 138 4.83 -11.12 12.62
N HIS A 139 4.66 -11.11 11.31
CA HIS A 139 4.23 -9.98 10.50
C HIS A 139 2.82 -10.17 9.92
N PRO A 140 2.10 -9.09 9.58
CA PRO A 140 2.52 -7.68 9.68
C PRO A 140 2.44 -7.09 11.09
N LEU A 141 3.04 -5.91 11.26
CA LEU A 141 2.93 -5.10 12.48
C LEU A 141 1.89 -4.00 12.25
N LEU A 142 0.86 -3.93 13.07
CA LEU A 142 -0.08 -2.81 13.07
C LEU A 142 0.40 -1.72 14.02
N ILE A 143 0.43 -0.49 13.52
CA ILE A 143 0.92 0.71 14.21
C ILE A 143 -0.15 1.80 14.10
N SER A 144 -0.61 2.33 15.23
CA SER A 144 -1.46 3.51 15.26
C SER A 144 -0.70 4.75 14.79
N SER A 145 -1.38 5.61 14.03
CA SER A 145 -0.84 6.88 13.52
C SER A 145 -0.29 7.77 14.65
N GLU A 146 -0.85 7.68 15.86
CA GLU A 146 -0.37 8.39 17.05
C GLU A 146 1.07 8.03 17.46
N LEU A 147 1.53 6.83 17.12
CA LEU A 147 2.89 6.36 17.44
C LEU A 147 3.91 6.78 16.38
N ILE A 148 3.48 7.06 15.15
CA ILE A 148 4.36 7.36 14.01
C ILE A 148 5.31 8.52 14.31
N PRO A 149 4.88 9.69 14.83
CA PRO A 149 5.80 10.80 15.12
C PRO A 149 6.92 10.44 16.09
N LYS A 150 6.66 9.52 17.04
CA LYS A 150 7.67 9.05 17.99
C LYS A 150 8.63 8.06 17.34
N ILE A 151 8.12 7.16 16.48
CA ILE A 151 8.95 6.22 15.70
C ILE A 151 9.91 6.98 14.80
N LEU A 152 9.44 8.03 14.11
CA LEU A 152 10.26 8.82 13.18
C LEU A 152 11.43 9.53 13.89
N LYS A 153 11.23 9.99 15.13
CA LYS A 153 12.25 10.65 15.96
C LYS A 153 13.36 9.70 16.46
N TYR A 154 13.15 8.40 16.45
CA TYR A 154 14.13 7.43 16.93
C TYR A 154 15.34 7.34 15.98
N ASN A 155 16.55 7.56 16.50
CA ASN A 155 17.80 7.53 15.73
C ASN A 155 18.79 6.44 16.18
N GLY A 156 18.34 5.49 17.00
CA GLY A 156 19.19 4.39 17.46
C GLY A 156 19.47 3.35 16.36
N ASN A 157 20.28 2.34 16.71
CA ASN A 157 20.77 1.32 15.78
C ASN A 157 19.92 0.02 15.75
N MET A 158 18.97 -0.14 16.67
CA MET A 158 18.10 -1.35 16.74
C MET A 158 16.88 -1.32 15.79
N GLY A 159 16.86 -0.40 14.82
CA GLY A 159 15.79 -0.28 13.82
C GLY A 159 14.40 -0.05 14.40
N LEU A 160 13.36 -0.54 13.70
CA LEU A 160 11.97 -0.37 14.11
C LEU A 160 11.67 -1.01 15.48
N ARG A 161 12.31 -2.15 15.78
CA ARG A 161 12.21 -2.80 17.09
C ARG A 161 12.66 -1.86 18.21
N GLY A 162 13.84 -1.24 18.06
CA GLY A 162 14.33 -0.26 19.02
C GLY A 162 13.46 0.99 19.12
N ALA A 163 12.90 1.45 18.01
CA ALA A 163 11.96 2.57 18.02
C ALA A 163 10.71 2.26 18.85
N ILE A 164 10.16 1.05 18.71
CA ILE A 164 9.02 0.57 19.48
C ILE A 164 9.36 0.46 20.97
N GLU A 165 10.50 -0.18 21.30
CA GLU A 165 10.96 -0.33 22.69
C GLU A 165 11.18 1.05 23.34
N ASN A 166 11.73 2.02 22.60
CA ASN A 166 11.97 3.39 23.09
C ASN A 166 10.68 4.19 23.39
N ILE A 167 9.58 3.89 22.69
CA ILE A 167 8.29 4.56 22.91
C ILE A 167 7.65 4.13 24.24
N GLY A 168 8.02 2.95 24.76
CA GLY A 168 7.48 2.41 26.01
C GLY A 168 6.02 1.93 25.92
N VAL A 169 5.46 1.80 24.71
CA VAL A 169 4.13 1.24 24.50
C VAL A 169 4.23 -0.28 24.41
N LYS A 170 3.42 -0.98 25.21
CA LYS A 170 3.36 -2.44 25.18
C LYS A 170 2.82 -2.93 23.84
N ARG A 171 3.64 -3.70 23.11
CA ARG A 171 3.22 -4.44 21.92
C ARG A 171 2.30 -5.58 22.35
N GLN A 172 1.07 -5.59 21.87
CA GLN A 172 0.12 -6.68 22.09
C GLN A 172 0.24 -7.72 20.99
N TRP A 173 -0.02 -8.98 21.35
CA TRP A 173 -0.06 -10.10 20.41
C TRP A 173 -1.49 -10.63 20.32
N ILE A 174 -1.91 -10.98 19.10
CA ILE A 174 -3.14 -11.74 18.88
C ILE A 174 -2.79 -13.11 18.32
N ASP A 175 -3.39 -14.14 18.88
CA ASP A 175 -3.21 -15.49 18.37
C ASP A 175 -4.01 -15.67 17.08
N VAL A 176 -3.35 -16.21 16.06
CA VAL A 176 -3.92 -16.47 14.73
C VAL A 176 -3.56 -17.88 14.27
N GLU A 177 -4.41 -18.50 13.47
CA GLU A 177 -4.16 -19.81 12.84
C GLU A 177 -3.48 -19.68 11.46
N ASP A 178 -2.48 -18.80 11.42
CA ASP A 178 -1.75 -18.39 10.23
C ASP A 178 -0.25 -18.50 10.47
N GLU A 179 0.33 -19.61 10.01
CA GLU A 179 1.77 -19.84 10.06
C GLU A 179 2.55 -18.94 9.09
N GLY A 180 1.89 -18.38 8.07
CA GLY A 180 2.52 -17.55 7.05
C GLY A 180 3.03 -16.20 7.55
N ILE A 181 2.68 -15.81 8.78
CA ILE A 181 3.21 -14.63 9.46
C ILE A 181 4.69 -14.75 9.84
N LEU A 182 5.23 -15.99 9.89
CA LEU A 182 6.53 -16.29 10.50
C LEU A 182 7.67 -16.44 9.50
N TYR A 183 7.38 -17.02 8.33
CA TYR A 183 8.43 -17.46 7.42
C TYR A 183 8.74 -16.40 6.37
N ASP A 184 10.02 -16.09 6.26
CA ASP A 184 10.51 -15.32 5.14
C ASP A 184 10.94 -16.21 3.96
N THR A 185 11.32 -15.57 2.86
CA THR A 185 11.76 -16.21 1.62
C THR A 185 13.06 -17.01 1.72
N ASP A 186 13.74 -17.03 2.87
CA ASP A 186 14.85 -17.98 3.07
C ASP A 186 14.32 -19.40 3.35
N TYR A 187 13.03 -19.55 3.66
CA TYR A 187 12.36 -20.85 3.93
C TYR A 187 11.46 -21.31 2.77
N ILE A 188 11.98 -21.33 1.54
CA ILE A 188 11.21 -21.61 0.31
C ILE A 188 10.35 -22.89 0.42
N ASP A 189 10.92 -23.99 0.91
CA ASP A 189 10.20 -25.27 1.05
C ASP A 189 8.95 -25.15 1.95
N ARG A 190 9.02 -24.32 3.00
CA ARG A 190 7.85 -24.04 3.86
C ARG A 190 6.85 -23.14 3.17
N LEU A 191 7.30 -22.14 2.42
CA LEU A 191 6.41 -21.27 1.67
C LEU A 191 5.65 -22.04 0.58
N ASP A 192 6.29 -23.01 -0.07
CA ASP A 192 5.64 -23.91 -1.05
C ASP A 192 4.57 -24.79 -0.40
N GLN A 193 4.79 -25.27 0.82
CA GLN A 193 3.78 -26.02 1.58
C GLN A 193 2.57 -25.14 1.95
N LEU A 194 2.80 -23.85 2.24
CA LEU A 194 1.73 -22.90 2.54
C LEU A 194 0.98 -22.42 1.30
N LEU A 195 1.57 -22.57 0.11
CA LEU A 195 1.09 -22.00 -1.15
C LEU A 195 -0.36 -22.37 -1.47
N ILE A 196 -0.73 -23.64 -1.32
CA ILE A 196 -2.09 -24.12 -1.64
C ILE A 196 -3.11 -23.47 -0.72
N LYS A 197 -2.87 -23.51 0.59
CA LYS A 197 -3.74 -22.88 1.60
C LYS A 197 -3.83 -21.38 1.34
N HIS A 198 -2.69 -20.70 1.20
CA HIS A 198 -2.65 -19.26 0.97
C HIS A 198 -3.37 -18.86 -0.33
N ASN A 199 -3.18 -19.58 -1.44
CA ASN A 199 -3.85 -19.29 -2.71
C ASN A 199 -5.38 -19.38 -2.59
N LYS A 200 -5.90 -20.29 -1.75
CA LYS A 200 -7.33 -20.36 -1.43
C LYS A 200 -7.81 -19.10 -0.70
N HIS A 201 -7.02 -18.56 0.24
CA HIS A 201 -7.37 -17.36 1.01
C HIS A 201 -7.31 -16.06 0.19
N ILE A 202 -6.43 -16.00 -0.81
CA ILE A 202 -6.40 -14.85 -1.74
C ILE A 202 -7.32 -15.04 -2.96
N LEU A 203 -8.14 -16.09 -3.02
CA LEU A 203 -9.16 -16.24 -4.05
C LEU A 203 -10.27 -15.22 -3.83
N HIS A 204 -10.52 -14.37 -4.83
CA HIS A 204 -11.50 -13.30 -4.74
C HIS A 204 -11.93 -12.79 -6.11
N PRO A 205 -13.09 -12.13 -6.22
CA PRO A 205 -13.46 -11.44 -7.45
C PRO A 205 -12.51 -10.26 -7.64
N PHE A 206 -11.89 -10.18 -8.81
CA PHE A 206 -11.03 -9.07 -9.19
C PHE A 206 -11.73 -8.24 -10.26
N VAL A 207 -12.20 -7.04 -9.88
CA VAL A 207 -12.97 -6.16 -10.75
C VAL A 207 -12.20 -4.86 -11.00
N LYS A 208 -11.82 -4.63 -12.25
CA LYS A 208 -11.32 -3.33 -12.72
C LYS A 208 -12.49 -2.50 -13.20
N ILE A 209 -12.61 -1.29 -12.70
CA ILE A 209 -13.68 -0.36 -13.04
C ILE A 209 -13.07 0.82 -13.76
N SER A 210 -13.65 1.16 -14.90
CA SER A 210 -13.23 2.28 -15.72
C SER A 210 -14.45 3.02 -16.23
N ILE A 211 -14.27 4.29 -16.59
CA ILE A 211 -15.27 5.10 -17.29
C ILE A 211 -14.73 5.40 -18.69
N GLU A 212 -15.60 5.15 -19.67
CA GLU A 212 -15.38 5.45 -21.08
C GLU A 212 -16.54 6.27 -21.64
N LYS A 213 -16.26 7.01 -22.71
CA LYS A 213 -17.27 7.68 -23.55
C LYS A 213 -16.93 7.41 -25.01
N GLU A 214 -16.29 8.34 -25.72
CA GLU A 214 -15.71 8.06 -27.05
C GLU A 214 -14.40 7.29 -26.92
N SER A 215 -13.68 7.51 -25.82
CA SER A 215 -12.47 6.78 -25.46
C SER A 215 -12.47 6.42 -23.97
N LEU A 216 -11.62 5.46 -23.57
CA LEU A 216 -11.33 5.18 -22.17
C LEU A 216 -10.58 6.38 -21.57
N PHE A 217 -11.17 7.07 -20.59
CA PHE A 217 -10.63 8.32 -20.07
C PHE A 217 -10.43 8.34 -18.55
N PHE A 218 -11.00 7.38 -17.83
CA PHE A 218 -10.79 7.28 -16.38
C PHE A 218 -10.70 5.83 -15.91
N ASP A 219 -9.57 5.50 -15.29
CA ASP A 219 -9.23 4.18 -14.77
C ASP A 219 -8.57 4.28 -13.38
N SER A 220 -8.16 3.13 -12.82
CA SER A 220 -7.49 3.09 -11.52
C SER A 220 -6.20 3.93 -11.47
N ARG A 221 -5.52 4.08 -12.61
CA ARG A 221 -4.29 4.88 -12.74
C ARG A 221 -4.61 6.36 -12.69
N THR A 222 -5.62 6.82 -13.43
CA THR A 222 -6.06 8.22 -13.45
C THR A 222 -6.63 8.63 -12.09
N LYS A 223 -7.38 7.74 -11.43
CA LYS A 223 -7.82 7.91 -10.05
C LYS A 223 -6.65 8.15 -9.09
N LEU A 224 -5.63 7.29 -9.12
CA LEU A 224 -4.47 7.42 -8.24
C LEU A 224 -3.71 8.73 -8.51
N LEU A 225 -3.64 9.18 -9.77
CA LEU A 225 -3.06 10.48 -10.12
C LEU A 225 -3.82 11.62 -9.44
N LEU A 226 -5.15 11.64 -9.50
CA LEU A 226 -5.95 12.69 -8.85
C LEU A 226 -5.79 12.66 -7.32
N ILE A 227 -5.81 11.48 -6.70
CA ILE A 227 -5.59 11.32 -5.25
C ILE A 227 -4.22 11.91 -4.84
N LEU A 228 -3.17 11.61 -5.60
CA LEU A 228 -1.83 12.11 -5.29
C LEU A 228 -1.66 13.60 -5.60
N ILE A 229 -2.37 14.16 -6.59
CA ILE A 229 -2.40 15.61 -6.82
C ILE A 229 -3.12 16.31 -5.66
N GLN A 230 -4.23 15.74 -5.18
CA GLN A 230 -4.96 16.26 -4.02
C GLN A 230 -4.08 16.29 -2.77
N ASP A 231 -3.27 15.25 -2.56
CA ASP A 231 -2.37 15.10 -1.41
C ASP A 231 -1.10 15.98 -1.52
N THR A 232 -0.42 15.97 -2.67
CA THR A 232 0.90 16.61 -2.82
C THR A 232 0.82 18.04 -3.37
N HIS A 233 -0.34 18.44 -3.90
CA HIS A 233 -0.54 19.67 -4.64
C HIS A 233 0.44 19.87 -5.82
N SER A 234 0.92 18.77 -6.40
CA SER A 234 1.93 18.77 -7.46
C SER A 234 1.80 17.57 -8.38
N VAL A 235 1.54 17.81 -9.67
CA VAL A 235 1.55 16.74 -10.70
C VAL A 235 2.91 16.06 -10.77
N ARG A 236 4.01 16.81 -10.64
CA ARG A 236 5.37 16.24 -10.68
C ARG A 236 5.63 15.32 -9.48
N SER A 237 5.14 15.66 -8.28
CA SER A 237 5.26 14.79 -7.11
C SER A 237 4.39 13.54 -7.26
N ALA A 238 3.15 13.70 -7.72
CA ALA A 238 2.25 12.57 -8.01
C ALA A 238 2.86 11.59 -9.02
N CYS A 239 3.47 12.09 -10.10
CA CYS A 239 4.19 11.29 -11.09
C CYS A 239 5.28 10.40 -10.47
N LYS A 240 6.09 10.96 -9.56
CA LYS A 240 7.15 10.21 -8.87
C LYS A 240 6.59 9.04 -8.06
N HIS A 241 5.41 9.21 -7.47
CA HIS A 241 4.76 8.21 -6.63
C HIS A 241 4.04 7.10 -7.41
N MET A 242 3.96 7.18 -8.73
CA MET A 242 3.23 6.20 -9.56
C MET A 242 4.07 5.62 -10.70
N ALA A 243 5.37 5.91 -10.71
CA ALA A 243 6.25 5.61 -11.84
C ALA A 243 5.68 6.09 -13.18
N LEU A 244 5.13 7.31 -13.18
CA LEU A 244 4.44 7.91 -14.33
C LEU A 244 5.25 9.08 -14.86
N SER A 245 5.45 9.16 -16.18
CA SER A 245 6.12 10.32 -16.77
C SER A 245 5.25 11.58 -16.68
N TYR A 246 5.88 12.74 -16.53
CA TYR A 246 5.18 14.03 -16.44
C TYR A 246 4.32 14.33 -17.67
N SER A 247 4.81 14.01 -18.87
CA SER A 247 4.06 14.17 -20.11
C SER A 247 2.84 13.25 -20.18
N LYS A 248 2.98 11.98 -19.74
CA LYS A 248 1.86 11.04 -19.72
C LYS A 248 0.79 11.47 -18.71
N ALA A 249 1.18 12.00 -17.56
CA ALA A 249 0.24 12.55 -16.59
C ALA A 249 -0.59 13.70 -17.17
N TRP A 250 0.04 14.65 -17.87
CA TRP A 250 -0.71 15.71 -18.55
C TRP A 250 -1.58 15.20 -19.69
N SER A 251 -1.13 14.20 -20.45
CA SER A 251 -1.97 13.55 -21.46
C SER A 251 -3.22 12.93 -20.84
N MET A 252 -3.10 12.27 -19.68
CA MET A 252 -4.24 11.70 -18.95
C MET A 252 -5.18 12.79 -18.42
N LEU A 253 -4.65 13.86 -17.83
CA LEU A 253 -5.45 14.99 -17.32
C LEU A 253 -6.19 15.71 -18.45
N ASN A 254 -5.51 16.02 -19.55
CA ASN A 254 -6.14 16.69 -20.69
C ASN A 254 -7.23 15.83 -21.33
N GLN A 255 -7.01 14.51 -21.45
CA GLN A 255 -8.03 13.59 -21.95
C GLN A 255 -9.24 13.53 -21.02
N LEU A 256 -9.01 13.47 -19.71
CA LEU A 256 -10.06 13.50 -18.70
C LEU A 256 -10.90 14.80 -18.81
N GLU A 257 -10.26 15.96 -18.87
CA GLU A 257 -10.95 17.26 -18.98
C GLU A 257 -11.71 17.41 -20.31
N GLN A 258 -11.14 16.90 -21.41
CA GLN A 258 -11.80 16.90 -22.72
C GLN A 258 -13.09 16.05 -22.71
N GLU A 259 -13.05 14.87 -22.11
CA GLU A 259 -14.19 13.95 -22.10
C GLU A 259 -15.29 14.39 -21.12
N LEU A 260 -14.90 15.12 -20.05
CA LEU A 260 -15.79 15.68 -19.04
C LEU A 260 -16.36 17.06 -19.40
N ASP A 261 -15.73 17.80 -20.32
CA ASP A 261 -16.08 19.18 -20.69
C ASP A 261 -15.99 20.19 -19.53
N TYR A 262 -15.09 19.94 -18.58
CA TYR A 262 -14.72 20.89 -17.52
C TYR A 262 -13.30 20.62 -16.99
N ALA A 263 -12.70 21.64 -16.38
CA ALA A 263 -11.39 21.52 -15.75
C ALA A 263 -11.46 20.68 -14.47
N VAL A 264 -10.61 19.67 -14.37
CA VAL A 264 -10.43 18.80 -13.19
C VAL A 264 -9.29 19.31 -12.32
N VAL A 265 -8.31 20.01 -12.90
CA VAL A 265 -7.20 20.59 -12.17
C VAL A 265 -7.02 22.09 -12.44
N GLU A 266 -6.62 22.84 -11.41
CA GLU A 266 -6.22 24.24 -11.53
C GLU A 266 -4.73 24.41 -11.18
N ARG A 267 -4.03 25.25 -11.95
CA ARG A 267 -2.62 25.59 -11.70
C ARG A 267 -2.51 26.96 -11.06
N LYS A 268 -1.81 27.05 -9.93
CA LYS A 268 -1.39 28.32 -9.33
C LYS A 268 0.08 28.56 -9.62
N HIS A 269 0.38 29.63 -10.37
CA HIS A 269 1.77 30.01 -10.64
C HIS A 269 2.47 30.36 -9.32
N GLY A 270 3.60 29.70 -9.07
CA GLY A 270 4.48 29.96 -7.94
C GLY A 270 5.89 30.20 -8.49
N GLY A 271 6.64 31.08 -7.81
CA GLY A 271 8.02 31.45 -8.16
C GLY A 271 9.03 30.31 -8.03
N SER A 272 10.17 30.54 -7.38
CA SER A 272 11.34 29.63 -7.36
C SER A 272 11.09 28.16 -6.95
N ASN A 273 9.96 27.83 -6.31
CA ASN A 273 9.60 26.46 -5.90
C ASN A 273 8.65 25.73 -6.88
N GLY A 274 8.32 26.33 -8.03
CA GLY A 274 7.44 25.76 -9.05
C GLY A 274 5.94 26.02 -8.81
N GLY A 275 5.15 25.81 -9.86
CA GLY A 275 3.68 25.96 -9.80
C GLY A 275 3.02 24.84 -8.98
N LYS A 276 1.98 25.20 -8.22
CA LYS A 276 1.14 24.24 -7.50
C LYS A 276 -0.05 23.83 -8.36
N THR A 277 -0.54 22.61 -8.18
CA THR A 277 -1.71 22.10 -8.87
C THR A 277 -2.69 21.54 -7.86
N TYR A 278 -3.94 21.96 -7.94
CA TYR A 278 -5.04 21.51 -7.08
C TYR A 278 -6.13 20.87 -7.93
N LEU A 279 -6.89 19.95 -7.35
CA LEU A 279 -8.15 19.56 -7.98
C LEU A 279 -9.12 20.75 -7.90
N THR A 280 -9.89 20.95 -8.96
CA THR A 280 -11.05 21.86 -8.91
C THR A 280 -12.14 21.29 -8.01
N LYS A 281 -13.19 22.07 -7.75
CA LYS A 281 -14.35 21.58 -7.01
C LYS A 281 -15.00 20.41 -7.77
N GLU A 282 -15.19 20.58 -9.07
CA GLU A 282 -15.76 19.59 -9.98
C GLU A 282 -14.89 18.33 -10.05
N GLY A 283 -13.57 18.49 -10.15
CA GLY A 283 -12.61 17.38 -10.13
C GLY A 283 -12.62 16.59 -8.82
N THR A 284 -12.79 17.28 -7.68
CA THR A 284 -12.93 16.65 -6.37
C THR A 284 -14.24 15.86 -6.28
N GLU A 285 -15.37 16.47 -6.66
CA GLU A 285 -16.68 15.82 -6.66
C GLU A 285 -16.72 14.60 -7.60
N PHE A 286 -16.06 14.68 -8.77
CA PHE A 286 -15.95 13.56 -9.70
C PHE A 286 -15.18 12.39 -9.06
N LEU A 287 -14.03 12.67 -8.44
CA LEU A 287 -13.21 11.66 -7.78
C LEU A 287 -13.99 10.96 -6.65
N GLU A 288 -14.71 11.73 -5.82
CA GLU A 288 -15.54 11.19 -4.74
C GLU A 288 -16.67 10.29 -5.27
N LYS A 289 -17.38 10.72 -6.31
CA LYS A 289 -18.43 9.92 -6.97
C LYS A 289 -17.87 8.62 -7.54
N TYR A 290 -16.70 8.67 -8.19
CA TYR A 290 -16.04 7.48 -8.70
C TYR A 290 -15.65 6.53 -7.55
N GLN A 291 -15.06 7.04 -6.46
CA GLN A 291 -14.68 6.22 -5.31
C GLN A 291 -15.89 5.53 -4.68
N GLN A 292 -17.02 6.24 -4.55
CA GLN A 292 -18.26 5.65 -4.07
C GLN A 292 -18.81 4.57 -5.02
N PHE A 293 -18.78 4.84 -6.33
CA PHE A 293 -19.18 3.86 -7.35
C PHE A 293 -18.30 2.60 -7.30
N GLU A 294 -16.99 2.77 -7.24
CA GLU A 294 -16.02 1.67 -7.15
C GLU A 294 -16.27 0.81 -5.91
N GLN A 295 -16.46 1.44 -4.73
CA GLN A 295 -16.78 0.74 -3.49
C GLN A 295 -18.07 -0.07 -3.60
N ASN A 296 -19.12 0.50 -4.20
CA ASN A 296 -20.40 -0.18 -4.37
C ASN A 296 -20.29 -1.42 -5.26
N VAL A 297 -19.58 -1.30 -6.39
CA VAL A 297 -19.37 -2.41 -7.32
C VAL A 297 -18.48 -3.49 -6.71
N HIS A 298 -17.40 -3.12 -6.02
CA HIS A 298 -16.54 -4.08 -5.32
C HIS A 298 -17.31 -4.84 -4.23
N GLN A 299 -18.15 -4.15 -3.46
CA GLN A 299 -19.00 -4.79 -2.45
C GLN A 299 -20.02 -5.74 -3.08
N PHE A 300 -20.66 -5.33 -4.17
CA PHE A 300 -21.57 -6.19 -4.93
C PHE A 300 -20.86 -7.44 -5.44
N ALA A 301 -19.72 -7.28 -6.11
CA ALA A 301 -18.95 -8.37 -6.67
C ALA A 301 -18.47 -9.34 -5.58
N LYS A 302 -18.04 -8.82 -4.42
CA LYS A 302 -17.68 -9.64 -3.26
C LYS A 302 -18.85 -10.50 -2.79
N ASN A 303 -20.01 -9.89 -2.55
CA ASN A 303 -21.21 -10.60 -2.08
C ASN A 303 -21.65 -11.66 -3.08
N GLU A 304 -21.62 -11.33 -4.36
CA GLU A 304 -22.05 -12.25 -5.42
C GLU A 304 -21.08 -13.41 -5.59
N PHE A 305 -19.77 -13.17 -5.44
CA PHE A 305 -18.77 -14.23 -5.44
C PHE A 305 -18.96 -15.19 -4.27
N GLU A 306 -19.12 -14.68 -3.05
CA GLU A 306 -19.36 -15.49 -1.84
C GLU A 306 -20.67 -16.30 -1.90
N ARG A 307 -21.66 -15.82 -2.67
CA ARG A 307 -22.93 -16.52 -2.90
C ARG A 307 -22.79 -17.70 -3.88
N LEU A 308 -21.88 -17.60 -4.85
CA LEU A 308 -21.79 -18.52 -5.98
C LEU A 308 -20.64 -19.54 -5.89
N PHE A 309 -19.57 -19.23 -5.17
CA PHE A 309 -18.33 -20.00 -5.10
C PHE A 309 -17.93 -20.29 -3.64
#